data_AF-F1T4R1-F1
#
_entry.id   AF-F1T4R1-F1
#
_cell.length_a   1.000
_cell.length_b   1.000
_cell.length_c   1.000
_cell.angle_alpha   90.00
_cell.angle_beta   90.00
_cell.angle_gamma   90.00
#
_symmetry.space_group_name_H-M   'P 1'
#
loop_
_entity.id
_entity.type
_entity.pdbx_description
1 polymer ?
#
loop_
_entity_poly.entity_id
_entity_poly.type
_entity_poly.pdbx_seq_one_letter_code
_entity_poly.pdbx_strand_id
1 'polypeptide(L)'
;MVVSSQRNISFDSNDVLACANFTSYDVSLASICESSSIYPQVLSTYQRLVQDGITLYVAPHVAYTSRTPSCVAFGVFDGFHVGHQRLLHKTLESAHAHNLTSAVVTFDPDPSSVLHSQAPASCALDLDACLLTTKQRLELIARTHVDLIVVVAFTPALAKLEYQKFLTDVVMKCLAPRIIHVGADFKMGYRGQGDIAALRAFGSLHDIDVFGHGLAVDNEVVISATLIRTLLQNGDIDLATRYLTRFYSLSGKVIHGRGKGSGFGFATANILCQANHCVPQPGVYMACVVCQNHIYPAAVNVGISPTFSSEIYENEQGKVQDNLQNNAQNGSQDNVEKTTHDSRRRLLSRQGFLEAHLLGFTGDIYGQTVDVIFVKRMRDARKFESVSALIKVVHDNIKEVKNCLGETGIEVYRYGNRR
;
A
#
# COMPACT_ATOMS: atom_id res chain seq x y z
N MET A 1 1.00 -21.64 -25.47
CA MET A 1 2.02 -21.90 -24.43
C MET A 1 1.46 -21.41 -23.11
N VAL A 2 0.75 -22.32 -22.46
CA VAL A 2 0.01 -22.11 -21.21
C VAL A 2 0.96 -22.52 -20.09
N VAL A 3 1.47 -21.56 -19.31
CA VAL A 3 2.14 -21.91 -18.04
C VAL A 3 1.05 -22.03 -17.00
N SER A 4 0.33 -23.15 -17.06
CA SER A 4 -0.27 -23.75 -15.88
C SER A 4 0.89 -24.34 -15.09
N SER A 5 1.29 -23.69 -14.00
CA SER A 5 1.91 -24.42 -12.91
C SER A 5 0.97 -24.33 -11.73
N GLN A 6 0.33 -25.45 -11.43
CA GLN A 6 -0.01 -25.79 -10.06
C GLN A 6 1.27 -25.58 -9.23
N ARG A 7 1.36 -24.46 -8.52
CA ARG A 7 2.26 -24.40 -7.37
C ARG A 7 1.49 -25.04 -6.23
N ASN A 8 1.68 -26.34 -6.06
CA ASN A 8 1.63 -26.92 -4.73
C ASN A 8 2.63 -26.12 -3.90
N ILE A 9 2.14 -25.23 -3.05
CA ILE A 9 3.00 -24.41 -2.21
C ILE A 9 3.44 -25.30 -1.03
N SER A 10 4.54 -26.03 -1.20
CA SER A 10 5.25 -26.62 -0.07
C SER A 10 6.17 -25.55 0.51
N PHE A 11 5.78 -24.99 1.65
CA PHE A 11 6.61 -24.06 2.40
C PHE A 11 7.54 -24.86 3.32
N ASP A 12 8.73 -25.16 2.81
CA ASP A 12 9.80 -25.64 3.68
C ASP A 12 10.48 -24.46 4.39
N SER A 13 10.87 -24.71 5.63
CA SER A 13 11.04 -23.72 6.70
C SER A 13 12.27 -22.78 6.58
N ASN A 14 12.97 -22.76 5.44
CA ASN A 14 14.16 -21.92 5.22
C ASN A 14 14.21 -21.13 3.89
N ASP A 15 13.22 -21.23 2.99
CA ASP A 15 13.38 -20.78 1.59
C ASP A 15 12.67 -19.48 1.17
N VAL A 16 11.95 -18.80 2.07
CA VAL A 16 11.15 -17.62 1.66
C VAL A 16 12.03 -16.43 1.23
N LEU A 17 13.22 -16.26 1.84
CA LEU A 17 14.21 -15.27 1.39
C LEU A 17 14.86 -15.66 0.06
N ALA A 18 14.96 -16.96 -0.26
CA ALA A 18 15.54 -17.46 -1.51
C ALA A 18 14.58 -17.27 -2.70
N CYS A 19 13.26 -17.27 -2.48
CA CYS A 19 12.25 -17.11 -3.53
C CYS A 19 12.03 -15.65 -4.00
N ALA A 20 12.58 -14.67 -3.28
CA ALA A 20 12.48 -13.24 -3.61
C ALA A 20 13.84 -12.66 -4.01
N ASN A 21 14.61 -13.37 -4.83
CA ASN A 21 15.79 -12.84 -5.51
C ASN A 21 15.37 -11.81 -6.59
N PHE A 22 14.79 -10.69 -6.17
CA PHE A 22 14.68 -9.48 -6.98
C PHE A 22 16.05 -8.78 -7.00
N THR A 23 17.07 -9.44 -7.54
CA THR A 23 18.30 -8.71 -7.88
C THR A 23 17.97 -7.81 -9.06
N SER A 24 18.11 -6.50 -8.88
CA SER A 24 17.61 -5.42 -9.74
C SER A 24 18.12 -5.38 -11.18
N TYR A 25 18.81 -6.44 -11.64
CA TYR A 25 19.46 -6.51 -12.94
C TYR A 25 18.83 -7.52 -13.92
N ASP A 26 17.91 -8.40 -13.48
CA ASP A 26 17.26 -9.43 -14.32
C ASP A 26 15.75 -9.58 -14.05
N VAL A 27 14.99 -8.48 -14.07
CA VAL A 27 13.53 -8.53 -13.85
C VAL A 27 12.79 -7.96 -15.06
N SER A 28 11.91 -8.75 -15.67
CA SER A 28 11.07 -8.30 -16.79
C SER A 28 9.92 -7.39 -16.31
N LEU A 29 9.42 -6.52 -17.18
CA LEU A 29 8.24 -5.70 -16.91
C LEU A 29 7.03 -6.53 -16.46
N ALA A 30 6.85 -7.73 -17.03
CA ALA A 30 5.78 -8.65 -16.63
C ALA A 30 5.95 -9.09 -15.16
N SER A 31 7.15 -9.49 -14.76
CA SER A 31 7.46 -9.90 -13.38
C SER A 31 7.31 -8.74 -12.38
N ILE A 32 7.71 -7.52 -12.78
CA ILE A 32 7.49 -6.30 -11.96
C ILE A 32 5.99 -6.08 -11.76
N CYS A 33 5.18 -6.21 -12.81
CA CYS A 33 3.75 -6.01 -12.74
C CYS A 33 3.06 -7.07 -11.87
N GLU A 34 3.39 -8.35 -12.08
CA GLU A 34 2.80 -9.49 -11.36
C GLU A 34 3.18 -9.54 -9.88
N SER A 35 4.38 -9.05 -9.52
CA SER A 35 4.80 -8.97 -8.12
C SER A 35 4.18 -7.77 -7.41
N SER A 36 3.83 -6.69 -8.12
CA SER A 36 3.24 -5.48 -7.54
C SER A 36 1.89 -5.73 -6.85
N SER A 37 1.41 -4.77 -6.05
CA SER A 37 0.06 -4.83 -5.44
C SER A 37 -1.09 -4.54 -6.43
N ILE A 38 -0.80 -4.43 -7.73
CA ILE A 38 -1.74 -3.99 -8.77
C ILE A 38 -2.34 -5.18 -9.53
N TYR A 39 -1.51 -6.18 -9.89
CA TYR A 39 -1.91 -7.38 -10.63
C TYR A 39 -1.39 -8.67 -10.00
N PRO A 40 -2.14 -9.80 -10.06
CA PRO A 40 -3.52 -9.94 -10.59
C PRO A 40 -4.59 -9.26 -9.71
N GLN A 41 -5.82 -9.13 -10.22
CA GLN A 41 -6.99 -8.56 -9.51
C GLN A 41 -7.97 -9.65 -9.05
N VAL A 42 -7.51 -10.52 -8.15
CA VAL A 42 -8.22 -11.66 -7.58
C VAL A 42 -9.40 -11.23 -6.72
N LEU A 43 -9.32 -10.11 -6.00
CA LEU A 43 -10.39 -9.65 -5.11
C LEU A 43 -11.72 -9.45 -5.85
N SER A 44 -11.66 -9.09 -7.14
CA SER A 44 -12.87 -8.92 -7.98
C SER A 44 -13.69 -10.19 -8.16
N THR A 45 -13.10 -11.36 -7.91
CA THR A 45 -13.80 -12.65 -7.96
C THR A 45 -14.58 -12.93 -6.67
N TYR A 46 -14.28 -12.24 -5.57
CA TYR A 46 -14.94 -12.46 -4.28
C TYR A 46 -16.31 -11.79 -4.27
N GLN A 47 -17.30 -12.46 -3.69
CA GLN A 47 -18.59 -11.84 -3.41
C GLN A 47 -18.43 -10.87 -2.25
N ARG A 48 -18.79 -9.60 -2.47
CA ARG A 48 -18.78 -8.57 -1.43
C ARG A 48 -20.14 -8.48 -0.73
N LEU A 49 -20.15 -8.68 0.58
CA LEU A 49 -21.31 -8.54 1.47
C LEU A 49 -21.05 -7.43 2.49
N VAL A 50 -22.08 -6.70 2.90
CA VAL A 50 -21.97 -5.64 3.92
C VAL A 50 -23.07 -5.86 4.97
N GLN A 51 -22.67 -5.96 6.24
CA GLN A 51 -23.59 -6.18 7.35
C GLN A 51 -23.03 -5.54 8.63
N ASP A 52 -23.84 -4.76 9.35
CA ASP A 52 -23.51 -4.21 10.67
C ASP A 52 -22.15 -3.48 10.77
N GLY A 53 -21.76 -2.76 9.72
CA GLY A 53 -20.47 -2.05 9.67
C GLY A 53 -19.26 -2.93 9.37
N ILE A 54 -19.49 -4.20 9.01
CA ILE A 54 -18.50 -5.16 8.53
C ILE A 54 -18.68 -5.34 7.03
N THR A 55 -17.59 -5.25 6.27
CA THR A 55 -17.56 -5.68 4.87
C THR A 55 -16.89 -7.04 4.80
N LEU A 56 -17.58 -8.03 4.24
CA LEU A 56 -17.08 -9.38 4.05
C LEU A 56 -16.83 -9.63 2.57
N TYR A 57 -15.67 -10.22 2.25
CA TYR A 57 -15.38 -10.77 0.94
C TYR A 57 -15.36 -12.30 1.05
N VAL A 58 -16.20 -12.96 0.27
CA VAL A 58 -16.39 -14.42 0.27
C VAL A 58 -15.84 -14.99 -1.03
N ALA A 59 -14.90 -15.93 -0.95
CA ALA A 59 -14.36 -16.59 -2.13
C ALA A 59 -15.45 -17.41 -2.86
N PRO A 60 -15.39 -17.55 -4.20
CA PRO A 60 -16.46 -18.17 -4.99
C PRO A 60 -16.87 -19.58 -4.57
N HIS A 61 -15.95 -20.36 -4.02
CA HIS A 61 -16.17 -21.75 -3.62
C HIS A 61 -16.75 -21.89 -2.20
N VAL A 62 -16.97 -20.80 -1.48
CA VAL A 62 -17.34 -20.80 -0.06
C VAL A 62 -18.84 -20.56 0.11
N ALA A 63 -19.54 -21.53 0.68
CA ALA A 63 -20.93 -21.37 1.11
C ALA A 63 -20.98 -20.71 2.51
N TYR A 64 -20.83 -19.39 2.54
CA TYR A 64 -20.72 -18.63 3.79
C TYR A 64 -22.04 -18.56 4.59
N THR A 65 -21.92 -18.74 5.91
CA THR A 65 -22.90 -18.32 6.92
C THR A 65 -22.20 -17.64 8.10
N SER A 66 -22.92 -16.88 8.93
CA SER A 66 -22.34 -16.29 10.16
C SER A 66 -21.82 -17.30 11.18
N ARG A 67 -22.17 -18.59 11.02
CA ARG A 67 -21.73 -19.70 11.88
C ARG A 67 -20.63 -20.56 11.24
N THR A 68 -20.03 -20.09 10.15
CA THR A 68 -18.98 -20.84 9.44
C THR A 68 -17.79 -21.08 10.38
N PRO A 69 -17.45 -22.35 10.69
CA PRO A 69 -16.29 -22.68 11.50
C PRO A 69 -15.00 -22.24 10.80
N SER A 70 -14.19 -21.43 11.47
CA SER A 70 -13.08 -20.76 10.81
C SER A 70 -11.75 -20.81 11.57
N CYS A 71 -10.67 -20.87 10.81
CA CYS A 71 -9.31 -20.59 11.25
C CYS A 71 -8.96 -19.14 10.87
N VAL A 72 -8.66 -18.29 11.84
CA VAL A 72 -8.66 -16.83 11.67
C VAL A 72 -7.27 -16.25 11.89
N ALA A 73 -6.76 -15.48 10.93
CA ALA A 73 -5.64 -14.57 11.14
C ALA A 73 -6.16 -13.18 11.54
N PHE A 74 -5.61 -12.57 12.57
CA PHE A 74 -5.88 -11.16 12.90
C PHE A 74 -4.69 -10.27 12.58
N GLY A 75 -4.97 -9.11 11.98
CA GLY A 75 -3.93 -8.12 11.75
C GLY A 75 -4.39 -6.91 10.95
N VAL A 76 -3.60 -5.84 11.06
CA VAL A 76 -3.73 -4.66 10.21
C VAL A 76 -3.21 -4.95 8.80
N PHE A 77 -2.21 -5.83 8.68
CA PHE A 77 -1.64 -6.28 7.40
C PHE A 77 -1.10 -5.14 6.51
N ASP A 78 -0.74 -3.98 7.08
CA ASP A 78 -0.15 -2.90 6.30
C ASP A 78 1.21 -3.33 5.75
N GLY A 79 1.46 -3.00 4.47
CA GLY A 79 2.61 -3.46 3.73
C GLY A 79 2.61 -4.95 3.37
N PHE A 80 1.77 -5.80 3.97
CA PHE A 80 1.69 -7.26 3.69
C PHE A 80 3.07 -7.92 3.48
N HIS A 81 4.01 -7.60 4.38
CA HIS A 81 5.41 -8.03 4.31
C HIS A 81 5.57 -9.53 4.64
N VAL A 82 6.80 -10.05 4.54
CA VAL A 82 7.11 -11.47 4.75
C VAL A 82 6.56 -12.04 6.08
N GLY A 83 6.58 -11.25 7.16
CA GLY A 83 5.98 -11.62 8.45
C GLY A 83 4.47 -11.83 8.38
N HIS A 84 3.75 -10.92 7.72
CA HIS A 84 2.31 -11.05 7.48
C HIS A 84 1.98 -12.27 6.60
N GLN A 85 2.78 -12.50 5.56
CA GLN A 85 2.61 -13.65 4.66
C GLN A 85 2.81 -14.97 5.41
N ARG A 86 3.82 -15.05 6.29
CA ARG A 86 4.05 -16.22 7.14
C ARG A 86 2.88 -16.48 8.09
N LEU A 87 2.34 -15.43 8.71
CA LEU A 87 1.18 -15.54 9.60
C LEU A 87 -0.04 -16.11 8.84
N LEU A 88 -0.37 -15.52 7.69
CA LEU A 88 -1.50 -15.97 6.88
C LEU A 88 -1.28 -17.38 6.32
N HIS A 89 -0.05 -17.71 5.93
CA HIS A 89 0.27 -19.05 5.49
C HIS A 89 0.02 -20.11 6.59
N LYS A 90 0.44 -19.85 7.84
CA LYS A 90 0.13 -20.73 8.98
C LYS A 90 -1.37 -20.87 9.22
N THR A 91 -2.14 -19.79 9.03
CA THR A 91 -3.60 -19.85 9.10
C THR A 91 -4.19 -20.76 8.03
N LEU A 92 -3.71 -20.68 6.79
CA LEU A 92 -4.16 -21.53 5.68
C LEU A 92 -3.82 -23.01 5.93
N GLU A 93 -2.61 -23.30 6.41
CA GLU A 93 -2.21 -24.67 6.79
C GLU A 93 -3.11 -25.25 7.89
N SER A 94 -3.34 -24.51 8.96
CA SER A 94 -4.21 -24.94 10.06
C SER A 94 -5.67 -25.08 9.60
N ALA A 95 -6.16 -24.18 8.76
CA ALA A 95 -7.50 -24.25 8.19
C ALA A 95 -7.69 -25.56 7.41
N HIS A 96 -6.75 -25.86 6.51
CA HIS A 96 -6.77 -27.09 5.72
C HIS A 96 -6.65 -28.34 6.60
N ALA A 97 -5.70 -28.38 7.54
CA ALA A 97 -5.47 -29.54 8.41
C ALA A 97 -6.68 -29.88 9.30
N HIS A 98 -7.51 -28.88 9.63
CA HIS A 98 -8.68 -29.05 10.51
C HIS A 98 -10.02 -28.97 9.76
N ASN A 99 -10.02 -28.92 8.43
CA ASN A 99 -11.22 -28.74 7.60
C ASN A 99 -12.05 -27.50 8.01
N LEU A 100 -11.38 -26.40 8.31
CA LEU A 100 -11.99 -25.12 8.65
C LEU A 100 -11.90 -24.14 7.48
N THR A 101 -12.82 -23.17 7.44
CA THR A 101 -12.72 -22.05 6.50
C THR A 101 -11.61 -21.10 6.94
N SER A 102 -10.71 -20.74 6.04
CA SER A 102 -9.66 -19.76 6.33
C SER A 102 -10.21 -18.34 6.31
N ALA A 103 -9.88 -17.54 7.32
CA ALA A 103 -10.38 -16.17 7.41
C ALA A 103 -9.28 -15.20 7.81
N VAL A 104 -9.36 -13.97 7.28
CA VAL A 104 -8.56 -12.84 7.74
C VAL A 104 -9.51 -11.78 8.31
N VAL A 105 -9.23 -11.32 9.53
CA VAL A 105 -9.87 -10.14 10.10
C VAL A 105 -8.89 -8.97 10.03
N THR A 106 -9.30 -7.92 9.32
CA THR A 106 -8.55 -6.68 9.14
C THR A 106 -9.47 -5.46 9.27
N PHE A 107 -8.92 -4.26 9.08
CA PHE A 107 -9.56 -3.01 9.45
C PHE A 107 -9.55 -2.00 8.31
N ASP A 108 -10.60 -1.18 8.22
CA ASP A 108 -10.65 -0.02 7.34
C ASP A 108 -11.41 1.13 8.03
N PRO A 109 -10.86 2.35 8.15
CA PRO A 109 -9.47 2.71 7.83
C PRO A 109 -8.47 1.99 8.75
N ASP A 110 -7.18 2.16 8.47
CA ASP A 110 -6.10 1.63 9.32
C ASP A 110 -6.24 2.12 10.77
N PRO A 111 -6.10 1.27 11.80
CA PRO A 111 -6.22 1.70 13.20
C PRO A 111 -5.29 2.86 13.56
N SER A 112 -4.08 2.88 13.00
CA SER A 112 -3.12 3.96 13.26
C SER A 112 -3.67 5.32 12.80
N SER A 113 -4.34 5.38 11.65
CA SER A 113 -4.92 6.62 11.12
C SER A 113 -5.98 7.23 12.04
N VAL A 114 -6.78 6.40 12.72
CA VAL A 114 -7.84 6.84 13.64
C VAL A 114 -7.27 7.21 15.00
N LEU A 115 -6.36 6.39 15.53
CA LEU A 115 -5.76 6.62 16.85
C LEU A 115 -4.90 7.90 16.88
N HIS A 116 -4.12 8.16 15.82
CA HIS A 116 -3.27 9.35 15.75
C HIS A 116 -4.00 10.61 15.33
N SER A 117 -5.17 10.51 14.65
CA SER A 117 -6.04 11.67 14.44
C SER A 117 -6.55 12.31 15.74
N GLN A 118 -6.40 11.61 16.87
CA GLN A 118 -6.72 12.10 18.21
C GLN A 118 -5.47 12.59 18.98
N ALA A 119 -4.26 12.43 18.44
CA ALA A 119 -3.02 12.87 19.05
C ALA A 119 -2.71 14.36 18.73
N PRO A 120 -2.01 15.09 19.62
CA PRO A 120 -1.56 16.45 19.34
C PRO A 120 -0.72 16.51 18.05
N ALA A 121 -0.91 17.55 17.24
CA ALA A 121 -0.24 17.71 15.94
C ALA A 121 1.30 17.68 15.97
N SER A 122 1.90 17.84 17.15
CA SER A 122 3.35 17.75 17.39
C SER A 122 3.91 16.32 17.41
N CYS A 123 3.06 15.29 17.38
CA CYS A 123 3.45 13.89 17.49
C CYS A 123 3.27 13.09 16.18
N ALA A 124 2.68 13.70 15.15
CA ALA A 124 2.48 13.08 13.84
C ALA A 124 3.81 13.07 13.06
N LEU A 125 4.65 12.09 13.34
CA LEU A 125 5.73 11.70 12.44
C LEU A 125 5.11 11.07 11.18
N ASP A 126 5.83 11.06 10.06
CA ASP A 126 5.47 10.36 8.81
C ASP A 126 5.34 8.83 8.95
N LEU A 127 5.33 8.31 10.19
CA LEU A 127 5.09 6.92 10.58
C LEU A 127 3.62 6.48 10.43
N ASP A 128 2.70 7.44 10.30
CA ASP A 128 1.27 7.20 10.07
C ASP A 128 0.91 6.98 8.59
N ALA A 129 1.91 7.03 7.71
CA ALA A 129 1.71 6.85 6.28
C ALA A 129 1.54 5.35 5.95
N CYS A 130 0.44 4.95 5.30
CA CYS A 130 0.23 3.56 4.94
C CYS A 130 1.17 3.11 3.82
N LEU A 131 1.58 1.84 3.88
CA LEU A 131 2.34 1.19 2.81
C LEU A 131 1.43 0.67 1.70
N LEU A 132 0.14 0.48 1.99
CA LEU A 132 -0.87 0.01 1.06
C LEU A 132 -2.17 0.81 1.24
N THR A 133 -2.87 1.08 0.15
CA THR A 133 -4.31 1.36 0.24
C THR A 133 -5.06 0.14 0.77
N THR A 134 -6.25 0.34 1.32
CA THR A 134 -7.17 -0.75 1.65
C THR A 134 -7.40 -1.67 0.46
N LYS A 135 -7.63 -1.12 -0.73
CA LYS A 135 -7.82 -1.92 -1.96
C LYS A 135 -6.61 -2.82 -2.25
N GLN A 136 -5.40 -2.27 -2.23
CA GLN A 136 -4.17 -3.03 -2.48
C GLN A 136 -3.91 -4.09 -1.40
N ARG A 137 -4.19 -3.77 -0.13
CA ARG A 137 -4.07 -4.72 0.98
C ARG A 137 -5.02 -5.91 0.80
N LEU A 138 -6.30 -5.65 0.54
CA LEU A 138 -7.28 -6.70 0.32
C LEU A 138 -6.96 -7.54 -0.92
N GLU A 139 -6.43 -6.92 -1.97
CA GLU A 139 -5.97 -7.63 -3.17
C GLU A 139 -4.83 -8.59 -2.84
N LEU A 140 -3.80 -8.16 -2.11
CA LEU A 140 -2.70 -9.02 -1.71
C LEU A 140 -3.15 -10.16 -0.78
N ILE A 141 -4.10 -9.91 0.12
CA ILE A 141 -4.71 -10.95 0.95
C ILE A 141 -5.47 -11.95 0.07
N ALA A 142 -6.32 -11.49 -0.86
CA ALA A 142 -7.10 -12.35 -1.74
C ALA A 142 -6.22 -13.26 -2.63
N ARG A 143 -5.04 -12.78 -3.05
CA ARG A 143 -4.06 -13.59 -3.81
C ARG A 143 -3.50 -14.79 -3.06
N THR A 144 -3.63 -14.82 -1.74
CA THR A 144 -3.31 -16.03 -0.96
C THR A 144 -4.39 -17.09 -1.04
N HIS A 145 -5.51 -16.80 -1.70
CA HIS A 145 -6.69 -17.65 -1.81
C HIS A 145 -7.36 -17.95 -0.46
N VAL A 146 -7.24 -17.03 0.51
CA VAL A 146 -8.02 -17.11 1.75
C VAL A 146 -9.52 -17.11 1.47
N ASP A 147 -10.28 -17.92 2.18
CA ASP A 147 -11.70 -18.13 1.90
C ASP A 147 -12.55 -16.89 2.23
N LEU A 148 -12.25 -16.23 3.35
CA LEU A 148 -12.98 -15.08 3.86
C LEU A 148 -12.04 -13.91 4.20
N ILE A 149 -12.42 -12.69 3.81
CA ILE A 149 -11.77 -11.45 4.27
C ILE A 149 -12.82 -10.59 4.97
N VAL A 150 -12.69 -10.48 6.29
CA VAL A 150 -13.54 -9.66 7.16
C VAL A 150 -12.88 -8.31 7.37
N VAL A 151 -13.49 -7.25 6.85
CA VAL A 151 -13.03 -5.88 7.00
C VAL A 151 -13.93 -5.16 7.99
N VAL A 152 -13.40 -4.90 9.18
CA VAL A 152 -14.12 -4.22 10.25
C VAL A 152 -13.90 -2.71 10.13
N ALA A 153 -14.98 -1.93 10.15
CA ALA A 153 -14.89 -0.48 10.18
C ALA A 153 -14.19 0.00 11.48
N PHE A 154 -12.98 0.53 11.38
CA PHE A 154 -12.26 1.00 12.57
C PHE A 154 -12.70 2.41 12.94
N THR A 155 -13.40 2.55 14.05
CA THR A 155 -13.97 3.82 14.51
C THR A 155 -13.43 4.19 15.89
N PRO A 156 -13.53 5.47 16.30
CA PRO A 156 -13.23 5.86 17.69
C PRO A 156 -14.02 5.08 18.75
N ALA A 157 -15.24 4.62 18.41
CA ALA A 157 -16.03 3.76 19.28
C ALA A 157 -15.43 2.35 19.37
N LEU A 158 -15.05 1.76 18.24
CA LEU A 158 -14.38 0.46 18.20
C LEU A 158 -13.03 0.49 18.94
N ALA A 159 -12.26 1.58 18.79
CA ALA A 159 -10.98 1.76 19.48
C ALA A 159 -11.11 1.76 21.01
N LYS A 160 -12.29 2.08 21.54
CA LYS A 160 -12.61 2.08 22.98
C LYS A 160 -13.23 0.77 23.47
N LEU A 161 -13.43 -0.20 22.57
CA LEU A 161 -14.05 -1.48 22.90
C LEU A 161 -13.04 -2.43 23.56
N GLU A 162 -13.44 -3.11 24.62
CA GLU A 162 -12.64 -4.19 25.22
C GLU A 162 -12.52 -5.38 24.25
N TYR A 163 -11.43 -6.15 24.37
CA TYR A 163 -11.15 -7.21 23.40
C TYR A 163 -12.20 -8.33 23.44
N GLN A 164 -12.74 -8.64 24.63
CA GLN A 164 -13.79 -9.65 24.79
C GLN A 164 -15.04 -9.25 24.00
N LYS A 165 -15.48 -8.00 24.16
CA LYS A 165 -16.63 -7.46 23.41
C LYS A 165 -16.36 -7.39 21.91
N PHE A 166 -15.14 -7.07 21.51
CA PHE A 166 -14.77 -7.14 20.10
C PHE A 166 -14.91 -8.57 19.55
N LEU A 167 -14.41 -9.57 20.26
CA LEU A 167 -14.53 -10.97 19.86
C LEU A 167 -16.00 -11.42 19.85
N THR A 168 -16.78 -11.17 20.90
CA THR A 168 -18.18 -11.63 20.99
C THR A 168 -19.13 -10.85 20.09
N ASP A 169 -19.01 -9.52 20.06
CA ASP A 169 -20.04 -8.66 19.50
C ASP A 169 -19.76 -8.27 18.05
N VAL A 170 -18.55 -8.53 17.55
CA VAL A 170 -18.13 -8.23 16.17
C VAL A 170 -17.70 -9.50 15.45
N VAL A 171 -16.67 -10.20 15.95
CA VAL A 171 -16.09 -11.36 15.25
C VAL A 171 -17.06 -12.55 15.27
N MET A 172 -17.55 -12.95 16.45
CA MET A 172 -18.41 -14.13 16.61
C MET A 172 -19.83 -13.93 16.05
N LYS A 173 -20.17 -12.71 15.60
CA LYS A 173 -21.41 -12.46 14.85
C LYS A 173 -21.30 -12.75 13.36
N CYS A 174 -20.08 -12.76 12.80
CA CYS A 174 -19.83 -13.03 11.39
C CYS A 174 -19.02 -14.31 11.14
N LEU A 175 -18.33 -14.83 12.14
CA LEU A 175 -17.55 -16.07 12.06
C LEU A 175 -17.84 -16.95 13.28
N ALA A 176 -17.54 -18.24 13.17
CA ALA A 176 -17.38 -19.12 14.33
C ALA A 176 -15.90 -19.54 14.44
N PRO A 177 -15.02 -18.73 15.06
CA PRO A 177 -13.61 -19.08 15.19
C PRO A 177 -13.45 -20.39 15.97
N ARG A 178 -12.55 -21.25 15.50
CA ARG A 178 -12.07 -22.44 16.23
C ARG A 178 -10.56 -22.42 16.44
N ILE A 179 -9.85 -21.74 15.52
CA ILE A 179 -8.42 -21.50 15.62
C ILE A 179 -8.16 -20.04 15.33
N ILE A 180 -7.28 -19.40 16.11
CA ILE A 180 -6.82 -18.03 15.91
C ILE A 180 -5.29 -18.02 15.83
N HIS A 181 -4.76 -17.38 14.80
CA HIS A 181 -3.34 -17.09 14.65
C HIS A 181 -3.07 -15.59 14.74
N VAL A 182 -2.07 -15.23 15.53
CA VAL A 182 -1.62 -13.84 15.74
C VAL A 182 -0.09 -13.75 15.80
N GLY A 183 0.47 -12.57 15.55
CA GLY A 183 1.89 -12.28 15.79
C GLY A 183 2.22 -12.24 17.28
N ALA A 184 3.49 -12.48 17.64
CA ALA A 184 3.97 -12.48 19.03
C ALA A 184 3.81 -11.12 19.74
N ASP A 185 3.79 -10.03 18.97
CA ASP A 185 3.60 -8.65 19.42
C ASP A 185 2.13 -8.18 19.34
N PHE A 186 1.22 -9.07 18.97
CA PHE A 186 -0.17 -8.74 18.72
C PHE A 186 -0.87 -8.21 19.98
N LYS A 187 -1.63 -7.13 19.78
CA LYS A 187 -2.50 -6.53 20.79
C LYS A 187 -3.83 -6.14 20.19
N MET A 188 -4.91 -6.28 20.94
CA MET A 188 -6.25 -5.81 20.57
C MET A 188 -7.02 -5.23 21.77
N GLY A 189 -8.19 -4.66 21.48
CA GLY A 189 -9.04 -4.03 22.48
C GLY A 189 -8.51 -2.70 23.01
N TYR A 190 -9.31 -2.04 23.85
CA TYR A 190 -9.01 -0.71 24.38
C TYR A 190 -7.63 -0.67 25.01
N ARG A 191 -6.76 0.24 24.56
CA ARG A 191 -5.36 0.37 25.02
C ARG A 191 -4.52 -0.92 24.90
N GLY A 192 -4.88 -1.83 24.00
CA GLY A 192 -4.11 -3.05 23.74
C GLY A 192 -4.12 -4.06 24.89
N GLN A 193 -5.21 -4.11 25.67
CA GLN A 193 -5.39 -5.02 26.80
C GLN A 193 -5.44 -6.51 26.40
N GLY A 194 -5.87 -6.81 25.18
CA GLY A 194 -5.94 -8.17 24.64
C GLY A 194 -4.62 -8.58 24.01
N ASP A 195 -3.67 -9.04 24.81
CA ASP A 195 -2.47 -9.72 24.35
C ASP A 195 -2.73 -11.23 24.10
N ILE A 196 -1.70 -11.97 23.72
CA ILE A 196 -1.82 -13.40 23.40
C ILE A 196 -2.25 -14.22 24.62
N ALA A 197 -1.81 -13.87 25.83
CA ALA A 197 -2.19 -14.58 27.04
C ALA A 197 -3.68 -14.36 27.34
N ALA A 198 -4.16 -13.12 27.21
CA ALA A 198 -5.57 -12.77 27.32
C ALA A 198 -6.43 -13.48 26.26
N LEU A 199 -5.97 -13.52 25.01
CA LEU A 199 -6.66 -14.24 23.94
C LEU A 199 -6.73 -15.76 24.21
N ARG A 200 -5.67 -16.37 24.74
CA ARG A 200 -5.67 -17.80 25.12
C ARG A 200 -6.65 -18.09 26.25
N ALA A 201 -6.72 -17.21 27.25
CA ALA A 201 -7.68 -17.33 28.34
C ALA A 201 -9.12 -17.23 27.82
N PHE A 202 -9.40 -16.26 26.94
CA PHE A 202 -10.69 -16.15 26.26
C PHE A 202 -10.97 -17.40 25.42
N GLY A 203 -10.02 -17.86 24.61
CA GLY A 203 -10.19 -19.02 23.75
C GLY A 203 -10.50 -20.30 24.51
N SER A 204 -9.88 -20.51 25.67
CA SER A 204 -10.16 -21.65 26.56
C SER A 204 -11.62 -21.69 27.05
N LEU A 205 -12.26 -20.52 27.22
CA LEU A 205 -13.67 -20.42 27.62
C LEU A 205 -14.65 -20.61 26.46
N HIS A 206 -14.17 -20.46 25.22
CA HIS A 206 -14.98 -20.42 24.00
C HIS A 206 -14.67 -21.54 23.01
N ASP A 207 -13.84 -22.51 23.39
CA ASP A 207 -13.39 -23.62 22.53
C ASP A 207 -12.66 -23.13 21.25
N ILE A 208 -11.73 -22.19 21.47
CA ILE A 208 -10.89 -21.57 20.44
C ILE A 208 -9.42 -21.75 20.79
N ASP A 209 -8.68 -22.43 19.92
CA ASP A 209 -7.23 -22.54 20.05
C ASP A 209 -6.53 -21.27 19.57
N VAL A 210 -5.58 -20.75 20.35
CA VAL A 210 -4.85 -19.50 20.03
C VAL A 210 -3.35 -19.74 19.94
N PHE A 211 -2.80 -19.46 18.75
CA PHE A 211 -1.39 -19.61 18.42
C PHE A 211 -0.74 -18.26 18.15
N GLY A 212 0.27 -17.92 18.96
CA GLY A 212 1.15 -16.78 18.74
C GLY A 212 2.39 -17.19 17.94
N HIS A 213 2.74 -16.40 16.92
CA HIS A 213 3.88 -16.69 16.03
C HIS A 213 5.00 -15.68 16.19
N GLY A 214 6.25 -16.16 16.22
CA GLY A 214 7.42 -15.30 16.21
C GLY A 214 7.47 -14.37 15.00
N LEU A 215 8.05 -13.18 15.19
CA LEU A 215 8.16 -12.18 14.14
C LEU A 215 9.24 -12.56 13.13
N ALA A 216 9.06 -12.16 11.87
CA ALA A 216 10.10 -12.33 10.86
C ALA A 216 11.29 -11.41 11.17
N VAL A 217 12.51 -11.92 11.01
CA VAL A 217 13.75 -11.19 11.31
C VAL A 217 14.74 -11.32 10.16
N ASP A 218 15.56 -10.29 9.96
CA ASP A 218 16.75 -10.32 9.10
C ASP A 218 17.91 -9.72 9.90
N ASN A 219 19.01 -10.47 10.07
CA ASN A 219 20.14 -10.11 10.93
C ASN A 219 19.71 -9.60 12.31
N GLU A 220 18.82 -10.35 12.99
CA GLU A 220 18.22 -10.03 14.30
C GLU A 220 17.30 -8.80 14.33
N VAL A 221 17.14 -8.09 13.21
CA VAL A 221 16.22 -6.96 13.10
C VAL A 221 14.84 -7.46 12.72
N VAL A 222 13.83 -7.10 13.52
CA VAL A 222 12.42 -7.43 13.27
C VAL A 222 11.91 -6.70 12.02
N ILE A 223 11.40 -7.47 11.06
CA ILE A 223 10.77 -6.96 9.85
C ILE A 223 9.34 -6.54 10.19
N SER A 224 9.08 -5.22 10.15
CA SER A 224 7.79 -4.61 10.46
C SER A 224 7.42 -3.51 9.46
N ALA A 225 6.14 -3.13 9.44
CA ALA A 225 5.69 -1.98 8.65
C ALA A 225 6.44 -0.68 9.01
N THR A 226 6.75 -0.47 10.29
CA THR A 226 7.56 0.66 10.77
C THR A 226 8.95 0.66 10.13
N LEU A 227 9.66 -0.47 10.17
CA LEU A 227 10.98 -0.58 9.55
C LEU A 227 10.91 -0.31 8.04
N ILE A 228 9.92 -0.87 7.35
CA ILE A 228 9.76 -0.69 5.91
C ILE A 228 9.51 0.79 5.56
N ARG A 229 8.69 1.51 6.33
CA ARG A 229 8.50 2.97 6.16
C ARG A 229 9.82 3.72 6.32
N THR A 230 10.60 3.39 7.35
CA THR A 230 11.93 4.00 7.57
C THR A 230 12.87 3.74 6.40
N LEU A 231 12.91 2.52 5.86
CA LEU A 231 13.72 2.19 4.68
C LEU A 231 13.31 3.03 3.47
N LEU A 232 12.00 3.12 3.18
CA LEU A 232 11.50 3.94 2.07
C LEU A 232 11.86 5.42 2.26
N GLN A 233 11.70 5.96 3.47
CA GLN A 233 12.04 7.35 3.82
C GLN A 233 13.53 7.66 3.75
N ASN A 234 14.38 6.64 3.88
CA ASN A 234 15.83 6.74 3.72
C ASN A 234 16.30 6.41 2.29
N GLY A 235 15.39 6.05 1.39
CA GLY A 235 15.70 5.73 -0.01
C GLY A 235 16.15 4.28 -0.25
N ASP A 236 16.09 3.41 0.76
CA ASP A 236 16.51 2.01 0.72
C ASP A 236 15.44 1.10 0.08
N ILE A 237 15.13 1.37 -1.20
CA ILE A 237 14.09 0.64 -1.97
C ILE A 237 14.39 -0.85 -2.09
N ASP A 238 15.65 -1.24 -2.25
CA ASP A 238 16.04 -2.63 -2.49
C ASP A 238 15.76 -3.51 -1.26
N LEU A 239 16.10 -3.02 -0.07
CA LEU A 239 15.81 -3.75 1.18
C LEU A 239 14.31 -3.75 1.50
N ALA A 240 13.61 -2.64 1.27
CA ALA A 240 12.15 -2.59 1.39
C ALA A 240 11.47 -3.61 0.46
N THR A 241 11.92 -3.72 -0.79
CA THR A 241 11.42 -4.69 -1.78
C THR A 241 11.61 -6.13 -1.32
N ARG A 242 12.78 -6.47 -0.74
CA ARG A 242 13.04 -7.79 -0.16
C ARG A 242 12.06 -8.13 0.97
N TYR A 243 11.87 -7.20 1.91
CA TYR A 243 10.96 -7.42 3.05
C TYR A 243 9.48 -7.46 2.66
N LEU A 244 9.09 -6.69 1.64
CA LEU A 244 7.76 -6.69 1.06
C LEU A 244 7.49 -7.90 0.15
N THR A 245 8.56 -8.58 -0.27
CA THR A 245 8.60 -9.62 -1.32
C THR A 245 7.99 -9.18 -2.65
N ARG A 246 8.03 -7.86 -2.91
CA ARG A 246 7.51 -7.22 -4.12
C ARG A 246 8.04 -5.79 -4.23
N PHE A 247 7.99 -5.24 -5.43
CA PHE A 247 8.26 -3.83 -5.64
C PHE A 247 7.21 -2.94 -4.96
N TYR A 248 7.69 -1.91 -4.29
CA TYR A 248 6.82 -0.91 -3.67
C TYR A 248 6.11 -0.08 -4.75
N SER A 249 4.84 0.26 -4.53
CA SER A 249 4.06 1.00 -5.51
C SER A 249 3.16 2.06 -4.89
N LEU A 250 3.00 3.18 -5.58
CA LEU A 250 2.09 4.26 -5.20
C LEU A 250 1.05 4.51 -6.29
N SER A 251 -0.20 4.75 -5.87
CA SER A 251 -1.26 5.20 -6.76
C SER A 251 -1.40 6.72 -6.70
N GLY A 252 -1.60 7.37 -7.84
CA GLY A 252 -1.75 8.82 -7.89
C GLY A 252 -2.55 9.30 -9.11
N LYS A 253 -3.10 10.50 -9.00
CA LYS A 253 -3.82 11.16 -10.09
C LYS A 253 -2.84 11.95 -10.94
N VAL A 254 -2.87 11.73 -12.25
CA VAL A 254 -2.13 12.56 -13.19
C VAL A 254 -2.79 13.93 -13.25
N ILE A 255 -2.03 14.96 -12.94
CA ILE A 255 -2.46 16.35 -12.95
C ILE A 255 -1.70 17.12 -14.03
N HIS A 256 -2.28 18.25 -14.43
CA HIS A 256 -1.59 19.16 -15.32
C HIS A 256 -0.38 19.73 -14.59
N GLY A 257 0.80 19.55 -15.18
CA GLY A 257 2.01 20.21 -14.73
C GLY A 257 2.32 21.45 -15.56
N ARG A 258 3.59 21.86 -15.52
CA ARG A 258 4.06 23.09 -16.16
C ARG A 258 4.14 23.07 -17.69
N GLY A 259 4.06 21.90 -18.33
CA GLY A 259 4.31 21.76 -19.77
C GLY A 259 5.74 22.16 -20.21
N LYS A 260 6.71 22.20 -19.29
CA LYS A 260 8.10 22.63 -19.60
C LYS A 260 8.99 21.50 -20.13
N GLY A 261 8.76 20.25 -19.74
CA GLY A 261 9.55 19.09 -20.21
C GLY A 261 9.35 18.77 -21.70
N SER A 262 8.16 19.05 -22.24
CA SER A 262 7.87 18.86 -23.68
C SER A 262 8.74 19.75 -24.57
N GLY A 263 9.11 20.94 -24.11
CA GLY A 263 10.03 21.85 -24.82
C GLY A 263 11.48 21.34 -24.90
N PHE A 264 11.86 20.37 -24.07
CA PHE A 264 13.22 19.81 -24.02
C PHE A 264 13.32 18.37 -24.57
N GLY A 265 12.22 17.83 -25.13
CA GLY A 265 12.20 16.50 -25.73
C GLY A 265 11.87 15.34 -24.78
N PHE A 266 11.52 15.62 -23.52
CA PHE A 266 11.12 14.60 -22.54
C PHE A 266 9.83 15.03 -21.83
N ALA A 267 8.68 14.66 -22.39
CA ALA A 267 7.38 14.91 -21.77
C ALA A 267 7.28 14.15 -20.43
N THR A 268 6.74 14.81 -19.40
CA THR A 268 6.59 14.23 -18.06
C THR A 268 5.14 14.26 -17.60
N ALA A 269 4.70 13.16 -16.99
CA ALA A 269 3.44 13.08 -16.26
C ALA A 269 3.67 13.55 -14.83
N ASN A 270 2.85 14.50 -14.36
CA ASN A 270 2.90 14.98 -12.98
C ASN A 270 1.84 14.23 -12.20
N ILE A 271 2.24 13.49 -11.17
CA ILE A 271 1.39 12.54 -10.46
C ILE A 271 1.30 13.00 -9.01
N LEU A 272 0.09 13.33 -8.57
CA LEU A 272 -0.21 13.60 -7.17
C LEU A 272 -0.65 12.29 -6.51
N CYS A 273 0.18 11.77 -5.60
CA CYS A 273 -0.08 10.53 -4.88
C CYS A 273 -1.38 10.63 -4.06
N GLN A 274 -1.97 9.50 -3.73
CA GLN A 274 -3.02 9.48 -2.71
C GLN A 274 -2.46 9.95 -1.36
N ALA A 275 -3.31 10.64 -0.59
CA ALA A 275 -2.93 11.18 0.71
C ALA A 275 -2.57 10.06 1.70
N ASN A 276 -1.67 10.36 2.64
CA ASN A 276 -1.25 9.45 3.72
C ASN A 276 -0.58 8.15 3.25
N HIS A 277 -0.01 8.10 2.04
CA HIS A 277 0.86 7.01 1.61
C HIS A 277 2.32 7.28 1.98
N CYS A 278 3.09 6.23 2.29
CA CYS A 278 4.51 6.35 2.55
C CYS A 278 5.25 6.66 1.23
N VAL A 279 5.66 7.91 1.05
CA VAL A 279 6.39 8.33 -0.15
C VAL A 279 7.88 8.07 0.08
N PRO A 280 8.60 7.42 -0.87
CA PRO A 280 10.04 7.25 -0.75
C PRO A 280 10.78 8.58 -0.62
N GLN A 281 12.02 8.54 -0.12
CA GLN A 281 12.88 9.70 -0.01
C GLN A 281 12.95 10.49 -1.34
N PRO A 282 12.98 11.83 -1.32
CA PRO A 282 13.21 12.61 -2.54
C PRO A 282 14.47 12.17 -3.31
N GLY A 283 14.35 12.09 -4.63
CA GLY A 283 15.39 11.54 -5.49
C GLY A 283 14.86 11.07 -6.84
N VAL A 284 15.74 10.54 -7.68
CA VAL A 284 15.38 9.94 -8.97
C VAL A 284 15.44 8.44 -8.87
N TYR A 285 14.40 7.80 -9.40
CA TYR A 285 14.15 6.38 -9.34
C TYR A 285 13.92 5.81 -10.73
N MET A 286 14.44 4.61 -10.92
CA MET A 286 14.01 3.71 -11.97
C MET A 286 12.70 3.07 -11.51
N ALA A 287 11.67 3.16 -12.33
CA ALA A 287 10.33 2.73 -11.98
C ALA A 287 9.59 2.23 -13.22
N CYS A 288 8.38 1.73 -12.99
CA CYS A 288 7.40 1.49 -14.04
C CYS A 288 6.12 2.27 -13.74
N VAL A 289 5.42 2.74 -14.77
CA VAL A 289 4.09 3.35 -14.64
C VAL A 289 3.07 2.45 -15.31
N VAL A 290 2.03 2.08 -14.55
CA VAL A 290 0.90 1.32 -15.05
C VAL A 290 -0.25 2.28 -15.37
N CYS A 291 -0.61 2.35 -16.64
CA CYS A 291 -1.72 3.16 -17.14
C CYS A 291 -2.32 2.52 -18.40
N GLN A 292 -3.62 2.72 -18.65
CA GLN A 292 -4.30 2.25 -19.87
C GLN A 292 -4.01 0.78 -20.23
N ASN A 293 -4.01 -0.12 -19.23
CA ASN A 293 -3.69 -1.56 -19.37
C ASN A 293 -2.29 -1.85 -19.93
N HIS A 294 -1.34 -0.94 -19.76
CA HIS A 294 0.06 -1.13 -20.11
C HIS A 294 0.93 -0.81 -18.91
N ILE A 295 2.11 -1.43 -18.87
CA ILE A 295 3.19 -1.05 -17.97
C ILE A 295 4.32 -0.46 -18.81
N TYR A 296 4.73 0.77 -18.49
CA TYR A 296 5.79 1.50 -19.18
C TYR A 296 7.02 1.65 -18.29
N PRO A 297 8.24 1.41 -18.80
CA PRO A 297 9.46 1.85 -18.12
C PRO A 297 9.43 3.36 -17.88
N ALA A 298 9.91 3.80 -16.71
CA ALA A 298 9.90 5.22 -16.39
C ALA A 298 11.10 5.67 -15.54
N ALA A 299 11.60 6.87 -15.84
CA ALA A 299 12.41 7.63 -14.92
C ALA A 299 11.49 8.53 -14.07
N VAL A 300 11.51 8.36 -12.76
CA VAL A 300 10.60 9.06 -11.83
C VAL A 300 11.38 9.90 -10.85
N ASN A 301 11.09 11.19 -10.81
CA ASN A 301 11.56 12.10 -9.77
C ASN A 301 10.53 12.17 -8.65
N VAL A 302 10.95 11.90 -7.41
CA VAL A 302 10.12 11.96 -6.21
C VAL A 302 10.37 13.28 -5.47
N GLY A 303 9.28 13.99 -5.16
CA GLY A 303 9.30 15.25 -4.44
C GLY A 303 9.20 16.48 -5.36
N ILE A 304 8.87 17.62 -4.76
CA ILE A 304 8.85 18.90 -5.45
C ILE A 304 10.27 19.45 -5.44
N SER A 305 10.87 19.63 -6.62
CA SER A 305 12.21 20.21 -6.71
C SER A 305 12.23 21.62 -6.04
N PRO A 306 13.24 21.94 -5.20
CA PRO A 306 13.31 23.21 -4.46
C PRO A 306 13.24 24.46 -5.33
N THR A 307 13.59 24.34 -6.62
CA THR A 307 13.57 25.44 -7.59
C THR A 307 12.15 25.81 -8.05
N PHE A 308 11.13 25.07 -7.59
CA PHE A 308 9.86 24.92 -8.30
C PHE A 308 8.65 24.84 -7.35
N SER A 309 8.78 25.27 -6.10
CA SER A 309 7.69 25.14 -5.12
C SER A 309 6.54 26.13 -5.32
N SER A 310 6.78 27.35 -5.82
CA SER A 310 5.80 28.46 -5.77
C SER A 310 4.50 28.28 -6.58
N GLU A 311 4.55 27.65 -7.76
CA GLU A 311 3.43 27.66 -8.72
C GLU A 311 2.39 26.53 -8.52
N ILE A 312 2.72 25.43 -7.84
CA ILE A 312 1.73 24.39 -7.49
C ILE A 312 0.68 24.98 -6.52
N TYR A 313 1.12 25.89 -5.64
CA TYR A 313 0.25 26.58 -4.70
C TYR A 313 -0.80 27.46 -5.41
N GLU A 314 -0.48 28.06 -6.55
CA GLU A 314 -1.38 28.96 -7.28
C GLU A 314 -2.48 28.20 -8.04
N ASN A 315 -2.16 27.05 -8.66
CA ASN A 315 -3.13 26.27 -9.43
C ASN A 315 -4.17 25.52 -8.56
N GLU A 316 -3.83 25.21 -7.29
CA GLU A 316 -4.82 24.67 -6.34
C GLU A 316 -5.64 25.76 -5.63
N GLN A 317 -5.08 26.96 -5.43
CA GLN A 317 -5.84 28.12 -4.94
C GLN A 317 -7.02 28.43 -5.86
N GLY A 318 -6.82 28.39 -7.18
CA GLY A 318 -7.88 28.65 -8.17
C GLY A 318 -9.09 27.69 -8.07
N LYS A 319 -8.89 26.43 -7.65
CA LYS A 319 -9.99 25.44 -7.53
C LYS A 319 -10.75 25.51 -6.22
N VAL A 320 -10.16 26.11 -5.19
CA VAL A 320 -10.79 26.25 -3.87
C VAL A 320 -11.49 27.60 -3.73
N GLN A 321 -11.03 28.64 -4.43
CA GLN A 321 -11.67 29.96 -4.44
C GLN A 321 -13.05 29.93 -5.11
N ASP A 322 -13.22 29.12 -6.17
CA ASP A 322 -14.53 28.90 -6.82
C ASP A 322 -15.57 28.23 -5.90
N ASN A 323 -15.15 27.50 -4.85
CA ASN A 323 -16.05 26.87 -3.88
C ASN A 323 -16.28 27.70 -2.61
N LEU A 324 -15.47 28.75 -2.36
CA LEU A 324 -15.58 29.60 -1.17
C LEU A 324 -16.27 30.94 -1.44
N GLN A 325 -16.41 31.37 -2.70
CA GLN A 325 -17.18 32.58 -3.03
C GLN A 325 -18.70 32.43 -2.78
N ASN A 326 -19.20 31.23 -2.47
CA ASN A 326 -20.60 31.02 -2.09
C ASN A 326 -20.87 31.03 -0.58
N ASN A 327 -19.87 31.16 0.30
CA ASN A 327 -20.09 31.20 1.74
C ASN A 327 -18.97 31.97 2.48
N ALA A 328 -19.10 33.29 2.59
CA ALA A 328 -18.82 34.08 3.80
C ALA A 328 -18.84 35.59 3.48
N GLN A 329 -19.91 36.26 3.92
CA GLN A 329 -19.79 37.64 4.38
C GLN A 329 -19.31 37.62 5.83
N ASN A 330 -18.40 38.54 6.14
CA ASN A 330 -17.91 38.97 7.46
C ASN A 330 -16.86 38.09 8.16
N GLY A 331 -15.60 38.54 8.05
CA GLY A 331 -14.50 38.16 8.93
C GLY A 331 -13.16 38.67 8.39
N SER A 332 -12.43 39.43 9.20
CA SER A 332 -11.19 40.16 8.86
C SER A 332 -10.11 39.27 8.21
N GLN A 333 -9.62 39.68 7.02
CA GLN A 333 -8.86 38.85 6.07
C GLN A 333 -7.40 38.51 6.46
N ASP A 334 -6.72 39.31 7.29
CA ASP A 334 -5.24 39.25 7.35
C ASP A 334 -4.63 38.19 8.29
N ASN A 335 -5.38 37.66 9.28
CA ASN A 335 -4.87 36.64 10.22
C ASN A 335 -5.30 35.21 9.87
N VAL A 336 -6.30 35.05 8.99
CA VAL A 336 -6.79 33.74 8.51
C VAL A 336 -5.93 33.22 7.36
N GLU A 337 -5.38 34.09 6.50
CA GLU A 337 -4.57 33.69 5.35
C GLU A 337 -3.22 33.07 5.73
N LYS A 338 -2.52 33.59 6.74
CA LYS A 338 -1.21 33.03 7.18
C LYS A 338 -1.34 31.65 7.85
N THR A 339 -2.39 31.44 8.64
CA THR A 339 -2.65 30.16 9.33
C THR A 339 -3.22 29.10 8.37
N THR A 340 -4.01 29.49 7.37
CA THR A 340 -4.50 28.59 6.32
C THR A 340 -3.42 28.20 5.32
N HIS A 341 -2.47 29.10 4.99
CA HIS A 341 -1.32 28.76 4.14
C HIS A 341 -0.40 27.72 4.77
N ASP A 342 -0.09 27.83 6.07
CA ASP A 342 0.78 26.87 6.75
C ASP A 342 0.08 25.51 6.97
N SER A 343 -1.24 25.53 7.22
CA SER A 343 -2.07 24.32 7.33
C SER A 343 -2.25 23.61 5.99
N ARG A 344 -2.43 24.34 4.88
CA ARG A 344 -2.51 23.78 3.51
C ARG A 344 -1.16 23.29 3.00
N ARG A 345 -0.07 24.00 3.33
CA ARG A 345 1.30 23.54 3.05
C ARG A 345 1.60 22.22 3.76
N ARG A 346 1.08 22.03 4.98
CA ARG A 346 1.12 20.76 5.71
C ARG A 346 0.20 19.67 5.15
N LEU A 347 -0.96 20.03 4.58
CA LEU A 347 -1.85 19.07 3.91
C LEU A 347 -1.25 18.57 2.59
N LEU A 348 -0.63 19.46 1.80
CA LEU A 348 0.10 19.11 0.59
C LEU A 348 1.44 18.43 0.88
N SER A 349 2.09 18.72 2.02
CA SER A 349 3.28 17.97 2.44
C SER A 349 2.97 16.53 2.85
N ARG A 350 1.70 16.18 3.10
CA ARG A 350 1.23 14.80 3.34
C ARG A 350 0.86 14.05 2.07
N GLN A 351 0.99 14.69 0.91
CA GLN A 351 0.63 14.12 -0.38
C GLN A 351 1.85 14.12 -1.29
N GLY A 352 2.34 12.94 -1.63
CA GLY A 352 3.53 12.79 -2.49
C GLY A 352 3.33 13.39 -3.87
N PHE A 353 4.39 13.97 -4.41
CA PHE A 353 4.44 14.45 -5.79
C PHE A 353 5.49 13.67 -6.55
N LEU A 354 5.13 13.15 -7.72
CA LEU A 354 6.02 12.43 -8.62
C LEU A 354 6.01 13.09 -10.00
N GLU A 355 7.16 13.18 -10.63
CA GLU A 355 7.29 13.55 -12.04
C GLU A 355 7.88 12.38 -12.80
N ALA A 356 7.10 11.79 -13.70
CA ALA A 356 7.44 10.55 -14.40
C ALA A 356 7.64 10.79 -15.90
N HIS A 357 8.79 10.39 -16.44
CA HIS A 357 9.00 10.27 -17.88
C HIS A 357 8.80 8.82 -18.31
N LEU A 358 7.70 8.54 -19.03
CA LEU A 358 7.33 7.20 -19.49
C LEU A 358 7.98 6.94 -20.85
N LEU A 359 8.81 5.90 -20.94
CA LEU A 359 9.50 5.52 -22.18
C LEU A 359 8.52 4.85 -23.15
N GLY A 360 8.52 5.31 -24.40
CA GLY A 360 7.67 4.76 -25.46
C GLY A 360 6.18 5.05 -25.33
N PHE A 361 5.75 5.82 -24.32
CA PHE A 361 4.36 6.23 -24.18
C PHE A 361 4.03 7.41 -25.11
N THR A 362 2.95 7.26 -25.85
CA THR A 362 2.33 8.34 -26.61
C THR A 362 0.86 8.41 -26.27
N GLY A 363 0.35 9.61 -25.94
CA GLY A 363 -1.07 9.81 -25.66
C GLY A 363 -1.30 10.76 -24.50
N ASP A 364 -2.54 10.74 -24.00
CA ASP A 364 -2.98 11.56 -22.88
C ASP A 364 -3.50 10.68 -21.73
N ILE A 365 -2.99 10.95 -20.53
CA ILE A 365 -3.38 10.31 -19.27
C ILE A 365 -3.79 11.34 -18.20
N TYR A 366 -3.99 12.61 -18.55
CA TYR A 366 -4.44 13.64 -17.61
C TYR A 366 -5.76 13.25 -16.95
N GLY A 367 -5.84 13.48 -15.64
CA GLY A 367 -7.00 13.14 -14.82
C GLY A 367 -7.12 11.65 -14.48
N GLN A 368 -6.38 10.77 -15.16
CA GLN A 368 -6.39 9.34 -14.87
C GLN A 368 -5.64 9.04 -13.57
N THR A 369 -6.05 7.98 -12.88
CA THR A 369 -5.26 7.38 -11.80
C THR A 369 -4.28 6.38 -12.41
N VAL A 370 -3.02 6.51 -12.03
CA VAL A 370 -1.93 5.62 -12.46
C VAL A 370 -1.24 5.05 -11.23
N ASP A 371 -0.59 3.91 -11.41
CA ASP A 371 0.25 3.30 -10.39
C ASP A 371 1.72 3.40 -10.79
N VAL A 372 2.58 3.79 -9.86
CA VAL A 372 4.02 3.90 -10.03
C VAL A 372 4.69 2.81 -9.20
N ILE A 373 5.40 1.89 -9.84
CA ILE A 373 6.11 0.77 -9.21
C ILE A 373 7.60 1.13 -9.15
N PHE A 374 8.16 1.27 -7.96
CA PHE A 374 9.56 1.65 -7.76
C PHE A 374 10.47 0.42 -7.85
N VAL A 375 11.43 0.46 -8.78
CA VAL A 375 12.36 -0.65 -9.01
C VAL A 375 13.67 -0.40 -8.27
N LYS A 376 14.27 0.79 -8.45
CA LYS A 376 15.58 1.12 -7.88
C LYS A 376 15.75 2.62 -7.70
N ARG A 377 16.43 3.03 -6.62
CA ARG A 377 16.89 4.41 -6.44
C ARG A 377 18.15 4.65 -7.28
N MET A 378 18.13 5.67 -8.13
CA MET A 378 19.25 5.99 -9.03
C MET A 378 20.17 7.04 -8.44
N ARG A 379 19.60 8.12 -7.87
CA ARG A 379 20.38 9.24 -7.31
C ARG A 379 19.55 10.18 -6.43
N ASP A 380 20.25 11.01 -5.65
CA ASP A 380 19.66 12.15 -4.94
C ASP A 380 19.12 13.24 -5.88
N ALA A 381 18.18 14.03 -5.36
CA ALA A 381 17.78 15.29 -5.97
C ALA A 381 18.91 16.32 -5.84
N ARG A 382 19.17 17.06 -6.92
CA ARG A 382 20.20 18.12 -6.94
C ARG A 382 19.77 19.30 -7.80
N LYS A 383 20.33 20.48 -7.50
CA LYS A 383 20.23 21.66 -8.37
C LYS A 383 21.24 21.53 -9.51
N PHE A 384 20.93 22.16 -10.64
CA PHE A 384 21.80 22.19 -11.81
C PHE A 384 22.24 23.62 -12.09
N GLU A 385 23.51 23.78 -12.47
CA GLU A 385 24.12 25.09 -12.76
C GLU A 385 23.66 25.66 -14.11
N SER A 386 23.17 24.81 -15.02
CA SER A 386 22.64 25.22 -16.32
C SER A 386 21.56 24.26 -16.83
N VAL A 387 20.74 24.74 -17.78
CA VAL A 387 19.74 23.92 -18.47
C VAL A 387 20.40 22.76 -19.24
N SER A 388 21.55 23.00 -19.88
CA SER A 388 22.29 21.95 -20.60
C SER A 388 22.77 20.84 -19.67
N ALA A 389 23.23 21.18 -18.46
CA ALA A 389 23.62 20.20 -17.45
C ALA A 389 22.43 19.37 -16.96
N LEU A 390 21.27 19.99 -16.77
CA LEU A 390 20.02 19.30 -16.45
C LEU A 390 19.63 18.31 -17.56
N ILE A 391 19.57 18.76 -18.81
CA ILE A 391 19.18 17.93 -19.97
C ILE A 391 20.09 16.71 -20.08
N LYS A 392 21.41 16.90 -19.99
CA LYS A 392 22.37 15.80 -20.06
C LYS A 392 22.08 14.72 -19.00
N VAL A 393 21.86 15.14 -17.75
CA VAL A 393 21.65 14.20 -16.64
C VAL A 393 20.29 13.50 -16.75
N VAL A 394 19.26 14.19 -17.23
CA VAL A 394 17.95 13.57 -17.51
C VAL A 394 18.08 12.52 -18.61
N HIS A 395 18.78 12.82 -19.71
CA HIS A 395 19.04 11.84 -20.78
C HIS A 395 19.85 10.64 -20.28
N ASP A 396 20.86 10.85 -19.44
CA ASP A 396 21.64 9.76 -18.85
C ASP A 396 20.75 8.86 -17.97
N ASN A 397 19.84 9.44 -17.18
CA ASN A 397 18.86 8.68 -16.39
C ASN A 397 17.88 7.90 -17.29
N ILE A 398 17.34 8.52 -18.33
CA ILE A 398 16.45 7.84 -19.29
C ILE A 398 17.18 6.68 -19.98
N LYS A 399 18.44 6.89 -20.37
CA LYS A 399 19.28 5.85 -21.00
C LYS A 399 19.51 4.66 -20.07
N GLU A 400 19.75 4.91 -18.78
CA GLU A 400 19.91 3.84 -17.79
C GLU A 400 18.61 3.04 -17.62
N VAL A 401 17.44 3.71 -17.51
CA VAL A 401 16.13 3.04 -17.47
C VAL A 401 15.89 2.20 -18.73
N LYS A 402 16.19 2.77 -19.91
CA LYS A 402 16.08 2.10 -21.20
C LYS A 402 16.93 0.82 -21.27
N ASN A 403 18.16 0.88 -20.79
CA ASN A 403 19.07 -0.28 -20.79
C ASN A 403 18.61 -1.39 -19.85
N CYS A 404 17.93 -1.06 -18.73
CA CYS A 404 17.52 -2.04 -17.73
C CYS A 404 16.10 -2.58 -17.95
N LEU A 405 15.14 -1.73 -18.34
CA LEU A 405 13.71 -2.07 -18.39
C LEU A 405 13.13 -2.05 -19.82
N GLY A 406 13.90 -1.61 -20.81
CA GLY A 406 13.48 -1.49 -22.21
C GLY A 406 12.89 -0.12 -22.56
N GLU A 407 12.40 -0.01 -23.79
CA GLU A 407 12.04 1.26 -24.42
C GLU A 407 10.55 1.50 -24.62
N THR A 408 9.75 0.45 -24.48
CA THR A 408 8.33 0.45 -24.83
C THR A 408 7.53 -0.21 -23.72
N GLY A 409 6.28 0.23 -23.57
CA GLY A 409 5.37 -0.43 -22.66
C GLY A 409 4.89 -1.77 -23.21
N ILE A 410 4.53 -2.67 -22.30
CA ILE A 410 3.88 -3.93 -22.65
C ILE A 410 2.45 -3.93 -22.12
N GLU A 411 1.55 -4.56 -22.87
CA GLU A 411 0.17 -4.75 -22.43
C GLU A 411 0.14 -5.69 -21.21
N VAL A 412 -0.67 -5.33 -20.20
CA VAL A 412 -0.90 -6.12 -18.99
C VAL A 412 -2.38 -6.43 -18.86
N TYR A 413 -2.71 -7.72 -18.80
CA TYR A 413 -4.09 -8.17 -18.73
C TYR A 413 -4.59 -8.25 -17.29
N ARG A 414 -5.83 -7.81 -17.07
CA ARG A 414 -6.56 -8.10 -15.82
C ARG A 414 -6.97 -9.56 -15.81
N TYR A 415 -6.72 -10.23 -14.69
CA TYR A 415 -7.19 -11.61 -14.46
C TYR A 415 -8.68 -11.69 -14.78
N GLY A 416 -9.09 -12.62 -15.66
CA GLY A 416 -10.45 -12.73 -16.20
C GLY A 416 -10.63 -12.31 -17.67
N ASN A 417 -9.65 -11.63 -18.27
CA ASN A 417 -9.63 -11.29 -19.71
C ASN A 417 -8.58 -12.12 -20.49
N ARG A 418 -8.52 -13.44 -20.26
CA ARG A 418 -7.91 -14.33 -21.26
C ARG A 418 -8.94 -14.51 -22.38
N ARG A 419 -8.70 -13.89 -23.54
CA ARG A 419 -9.29 -14.37 -24.79
C ARG A 419 -8.39 -15.45 -25.37
#